data_AF-A0A847DJ73-F1
#
_entry.id   AF-A0A847DJ73-F1
#
_cell.length_a   1.000
_cell.length_b   1.000
_cell.length_c   1.000
_cell.angle_alpha   90.00
_cell.angle_beta   90.00
_cell.angle_gamma   90.00
#
_symmetry.space_group_name_H-M   'P 1'
#
loop_
_entity.id
_entity.type
_entity.pdbx_description
1 polymer ?
#
loop_
_entity_poly.entity_id
_entity_poly.type
_entity_poly.pdbx_seq_one_letter_code
_entity_poly.pdbx_strand_id
1 'polypeptide(L)'
;MPLSNKKFSTLIKEVRIKLGFSQEDLARALGVCFANVNRWKNGKTSPSKVAYAQFDLYCQNMKENGLQLSEVIHDRVPPKIYNNQ
;
A
#
# COMPACT_ATOMS: atom_id res chain seq x y z
N MET A 1 6.45 -12.96 -0.20
CA MET A 1 5.24 -13.70 0.22
C MET A 1 4.08 -12.73 0.39
N PRO A 2 2.84 -13.09 0.04
CA PRO A 2 1.68 -12.24 0.31
C PRO A 2 1.41 -12.14 1.81
N LEU A 3 1.11 -10.94 2.31
CA LEU A 3 0.71 -10.72 3.70
C LEU A 3 -0.61 -11.46 3.99
N SER A 4 -0.79 -11.95 5.22
CA SER A 4 -2.08 -12.48 5.64
C SER A 4 -3.15 -11.38 5.61
N ASN A 5 -4.41 -11.73 5.34
CA ASN A 5 -5.54 -10.79 5.21
C ASN A 5 -5.61 -9.75 6.34
N LYS A 6 -5.36 -10.19 7.58
CA LYS A 6 -5.41 -9.31 8.76
C LYS A 6 -4.30 -8.27 8.75
N LYS A 7 -3.09 -8.64 8.31
CA LYS A 7 -1.94 -7.72 8.23
C LYS A 7 -2.14 -6.68 7.12
N PHE A 8 -2.64 -7.10 5.95
CA PHE A 8 -2.89 -6.17 4.85
C PHE A 8 -4.07 -5.22 5.13
N SER A 9 -5.12 -5.70 5.78
CA SER A 9 -6.23 -4.88 6.25
C SER A 9 -5.76 -3.74 7.17
N THR A 10 -4.88 -4.03 8.14
CA THR A 10 -4.29 -3.02 9.03
C THR A 10 -3.47 -2.01 8.24
N LEU A 11 -2.59 -2.47 7.35
CA LEU A 11 -1.75 -1.62 6.49
C LEU A 11 -2.59 -0.63 5.66
N ILE A 12 -3.68 -1.10 5.04
CA ILE A 12 -4.59 -0.22 4.29
C ILE A 12 -5.21 0.84 5.20
N LYS A 13 -5.63 0.48 6.42
CA LYS A 13 -6.24 1.44 7.34
C LYS A 13 -5.23 2.52 7.75
N GLU A 14 -4.00 2.13 8.05
CA GLU A 14 -2.93 3.05 8.43
C GLU A 14 -2.58 4.01 7.29
N VAL A 15 -2.38 3.49 6.08
CA VAL A 15 -2.12 4.33 4.90
C VAL A 15 -3.27 5.32 4.67
N ARG A 16 -4.53 4.87 4.77
CA ARG A 16 -5.69 5.77 4.61
C ARG A 16 -5.72 6.88 5.68
N ILE A 17 -5.43 6.55 6.93
CA ILE A 17 -5.41 7.53 8.02
C ILE A 17 -4.28 8.53 7.82
N LYS A 18 -3.06 8.06 7.50
CA LYS A 18 -1.90 8.93 7.27
C LYS A 18 -2.09 9.89 6.10
N LEU A 19 -2.85 9.48 5.08
CA LEU A 19 -3.14 10.29 3.91
C LEU A 19 -4.43 11.11 4.01
N GLY A 20 -5.26 10.88 5.04
CA GLY A 20 -6.61 11.46 5.11
C GLY A 20 -7.56 10.95 4.01
N PHE A 21 -7.30 9.76 3.46
CA PHE A 21 -8.01 9.25 2.28
C PHE A 21 -9.30 8.48 2.63
N SER A 22 -10.36 8.74 1.87
CA SER A 22 -11.50 7.82 1.78
C SER A 22 -11.08 6.48 1.15
N GLN A 23 -11.97 5.49 1.11
CA GLN A 23 -11.63 4.22 0.44
C GLN A 23 -11.57 4.42 -1.07
N GLU A 24 -12.39 5.33 -1.58
CA GLU A 24 -12.51 5.77 -2.96
C GLU A 24 -11.27 6.55 -3.41
N ASP A 25 -10.71 7.41 -2.54
CA ASP A 25 -9.45 8.11 -2.82
C ASP A 25 -8.30 7.10 -2.96
N LEU A 26 -8.20 6.16 -2.03
CA LEU A 26 -7.18 5.12 -2.12
C LEU A 26 -7.39 4.21 -3.35
N ALA A 27 -8.63 3.89 -3.69
CA ALA A 27 -8.96 3.09 -4.86
C ALA A 27 -8.52 3.80 -6.15
N ARG A 28 -8.82 5.10 -6.29
CA ARG A 28 -8.37 5.94 -7.40
C ARG A 28 -6.85 6.01 -7.48
N ALA A 29 -6.19 6.21 -6.35
CA ALA A 29 -4.74 6.31 -6.27
C ALA A 29 -4.02 5.00 -6.66
N LEU A 30 -4.62 3.85 -6.35
CA LEU A 30 -4.11 2.53 -6.69
C LEU A 30 -4.57 2.03 -8.08
N GLY A 31 -5.45 2.75 -8.76
CA GLY A 31 -6.03 2.32 -10.04
C GLY A 31 -6.92 1.07 -9.93
N VAL A 32 -7.57 0.85 -8.79
CA VAL A 32 -8.47 -0.29 -8.54
C VAL A 32 -9.88 0.19 -8.22
N CYS A 33 -10.88 -0.69 -8.33
CA CYS A 33 -12.24 -0.33 -7.93
C CYS A 33 -12.38 -0.27 -6.40
N PHE A 34 -13.32 0.57 -5.93
CA PHE A 34 -13.65 0.71 -4.50
C PHE A 34 -13.94 -0.64 -3.84
N ALA A 35 -14.64 -1.55 -4.53
CA ALA A 35 -15.01 -2.86 -3.99
C ALA A 35 -13.78 -3.69 -3.56
N ASN A 36 -12.66 -3.57 -4.28
CA ASN A 36 -11.40 -4.23 -3.92
C ASN A 36 -10.84 -3.66 -2.62
N VAL A 37 -10.72 -2.33 -2.52
CA VAL A 37 -10.23 -1.66 -1.30
C VAL A 37 -11.13 -1.97 -0.10
N ASN A 38 -12.45 -1.97 -0.28
CA ASN A 38 -13.41 -2.28 0.78
C ASN A 38 -13.25 -3.72 1.30
N ARG A 39 -13.09 -4.71 0.40
CA ARG A 39 -12.86 -6.10 0.80
C ARG A 39 -11.51 -6.28 1.50
N TRP A 40 -10.44 -5.67 0.99
CA TRP A 40 -9.11 -5.74 1.59
C TRP A 40 -9.06 -5.05 2.97
N LYS A 41 -9.62 -3.84 3.09
CA LYS A 41 -9.71 -3.08 4.34
C LYS A 41 -10.49 -3.86 5.41
N ASN A 42 -11.51 -4.61 5.02
CA ASN A 42 -12.30 -5.44 5.94
C ASN A 42 -11.74 -6.88 6.10
N GLY A 43 -10.58 -7.19 5.50
CA GLY A 43 -9.93 -8.50 5.61
C GLY A 43 -10.70 -9.64 4.93
N LYS A 44 -11.67 -9.33 4.06
CA LYS A 44 -12.53 -10.31 3.38
C LYS A 44 -11.78 -11.06 2.27
N THR A 45 -10.81 -10.41 1.63
CA THR A 45 -9.98 -10.99 0.56
C THR A 45 -8.55 -10.46 0.63
N SER A 46 -7.61 -11.21 0.07
CA SER A 46 -6.24 -10.74 -0.15
C SER A 46 -6.14 -10.02 -1.49
N PRO A 47 -5.25 -9.03 -1.64
CA PRO A 47 -4.87 -8.52 -2.95
C PRO A 47 -4.17 -9.62 -3.76
N SER A 48 -4.28 -9.56 -5.08
CA SER A 48 -3.41 -10.35 -5.95
C SER A 48 -1.95 -9.90 -5.81
N LYS A 49 -1.00 -10.70 -6.32
CA LYS A 49 0.42 -10.30 -6.35
C LYS A 49 0.63 -8.95 -7.05
N VAL A 50 -0.11 -8.70 -8.13
CA VAL A 50 -0.05 -7.46 -8.91
C VAL A 50 -0.61 -6.29 -8.10
N ALA A 51 -1.78 -6.45 -7.49
CA ALA A 51 -2.39 -5.41 -6.65
C ALA A 51 -1.53 -5.08 -5.43
N TYR A 52 -0.87 -6.07 -4.85
CA TYR A 52 0.08 -5.86 -3.76
C TYR A 52 1.30 -5.06 -4.23
N ALA A 53 1.88 -5.41 -5.38
CA ALA A 53 3.01 -4.67 -5.95
C ALA A 53 2.65 -3.21 -6.28
N GLN A 54 1.45 -2.97 -6.81
CA GLN A 54 0.93 -1.62 -7.04
C GLN A 54 0.79 -0.83 -5.74
N PHE A 55 0.25 -1.46 -4.69
CA PHE A 55 0.15 -0.85 -3.37
C PHE A 55 1.51 -0.51 -2.78
N ASP A 56 2.47 -1.42 -2.88
CA ASP A 56 3.82 -1.21 -2.36
C ASP A 56 4.55 -0.11 -3.13
N LEU A 57 4.48 -0.11 -4.46
CA LEU A 57 5.04 0.94 -5.31
C LEU A 57 4.42 2.31 -4.99
N TYR A 58 3.10 2.36 -4.81
CA TYR A 58 2.41 3.58 -4.40
C TYR A 58 2.96 4.10 -3.06
N CYS A 59 3.11 3.23 -2.07
CA CYS A 59 3.68 3.60 -0.77
C CYS A 59 5.13 4.08 -0.86
N GLN A 60 5.95 3.47 -1.74
CA GLN A 60 7.33 3.88 -1.97
C GLN A 60 7.39 5.28 -2.61
N ASN A 61 6.61 5.52 -3.66
CA ASN A 61 6.54 6.83 -4.33
C ASN A 61 6.11 7.94 -3.34
N MET A 62 5.22 7.65 -2.41
CA MET A 62 4.81 8.64 -1.40
C MET A 62 5.93 9.03 -0.44
N LYS A 63 6.79 8.07 -0.04
CA LYS A 63 7.96 8.37 0.81
C LYS A 63 8.95 9.29 0.11
N GLU A 64 9.12 9.13 -1.21
CA GLU A 64 10.03 9.97 -2.00
C GLU A 64 9.51 11.41 -2.19
N ASN A 65 8.19 11.62 -2.12
CA ASN A 65 7.55 12.94 -2.23
C ASN A 65 7.44 13.70 -0.89
N GLY A 66 8.15 13.28 0.17
CA GLY A 66 8.20 14.00 1.46
C GLY A 66 7.01 13.76 2.39
N LEU A 67 6.06 12.90 2.03
CA LEU A 67 5.03 12.40 2.95
C LEU A 67 5.65 11.29 3.80
N GLN A 68 6.21 11.66 4.96
CA GLN A 68 6.78 10.70 5.91
C GLN A 68 5.70 9.75 6.45
N LEU A 69 5.54 8.59 5.80
CA LEU A 69 4.98 7.39 6.42
C LEU A 69 6.02 6.81 7.40
N SER A 70 6.33 7.54 8.47
CA SER A 70 7.27 7.05 9.49
C SER A 70 6.68 5.81 10.19
N GLU A 71 7.50 4.76 10.24
CA GLU A 71 7.37 3.50 11.00
C GLU A 71 6.34 2.44 10.59
N VAL A 72 6.44 1.84 9.39
CA VAL A 72 5.79 0.51 9.18
C VAL A 72 6.67 -0.56 8.53
N ILE A 73 7.83 -0.26 7.95
CA ILE A 73 8.67 -1.32 7.37
C ILE A 73 10.14 -1.02 7.64
N HIS A 74 10.59 -1.34 8.84
CA HIS A 74 12.02 -1.28 9.20
C HIS A 74 12.72 -2.64 9.10
N ASP A 75 12.15 -3.61 8.38
CA ASP A 75 12.81 -4.89 8.18
C ASP A 75 12.56 -5.45 6.77
N ARG A 76 13.66 -5.62 6.03
CA ARG A 76 13.85 -6.52 4.86
C ARG A 76 13.80 -6.00 3.42
N VAL A 77 14.45 -4.89 3.05
CA VAL A 77 15.05 -4.81 1.68
C VAL A 77 16.34 -3.96 1.71
N PRO A 78 17.49 -4.45 1.22
CA PRO A 78 18.72 -3.68 1.13
C PRO A 78 18.69 -2.62 0.02
N PRO A 79 19.56 -1.60 0.06
CA PRO A 79 19.43 -0.37 -0.72
C PRO A 79 19.70 -0.55 -2.22
N LYS A 80 18.99 0.30 -2.97
CA LYS A 80 18.92 0.49 -4.43
C LYS A 80 20.23 0.25 -5.20
N ILE A 81 20.12 -0.45 -6.33
CA ILE A 81 20.80 -0.12 -7.60
C ILE A 81 19.76 -0.48 -8.68
N TYR A 82 19.26 0.44 -9.50
CA TYR A 82 19.93 0.94 -10.70
C TYR A 82 19.54 2.38 -11.06
N ASN A 83 20.57 3.21 -11.23
CA ASN A 83 20.65 4.15 -12.35
C ASN A 83 20.77 3.33 -13.64
N ASN A 84 20.19 3.78 -14.75
CA ASN A 84 20.98 4.41 -15.82
C ASN A 84 20.08 4.79 -17.01
N GLN A 85 20.31 6.01 -17.50
CA GLN A 85 20.42 6.43 -18.91
C GLN A 85 19.73 5.61 -20.01
#